data_AF-A0A7J4QU34-F1
#
_entry.id   AF-A0A7J4QU34-F1
#
_cell.length_a   1.000
_cell.length_b   1.000
_cell.length_c   1.000
_cell.angle_alpha   90.00
_cell.angle_beta   90.00
_cell.angle_gamma   90.00
#
_symmetry.space_group_name_H-M   'P 1'
#
loop_
_entity.id
_entity.type
_entity.pdbx_description
1 polymer ?
#
loop_
_entity_poly.entity_id
_entity_poly.type
_entity_poly.pdbx_seq_one_letter_code
_entity_poly.pdbx_strand_id
1 'polypeptide(L)'
;MRIQDPMWPAVREVARRILREDSLVIQAGESYMQELDSLILAMGDAQPARLAFPTIQLTQSSMIEITQQHPTLLQPVHLARLGTEEPEPDVCWIPLATNEAWNCVLEACHELLAAGYPGCVGCGGPNSEEEWDEAKSRENWNAA
;
A
#
# COMPACT_ATOMS: atom_id res chain seq x y z
N MET A 1 11.74 -6.24 5.61
CA MET A 1 12.74 -5.21 5.21
C MET A 1 13.09 -4.35 6.42
N ARG A 2 14.24 -3.69 6.50
CA ARG A 2 14.58 -2.81 7.65
C ARG A 2 14.28 -1.34 7.33
N ILE A 3 14.01 -0.53 8.35
CA ILE A 3 13.71 0.92 8.21
C ILE A 3 14.80 1.74 7.48
N GLN A 4 16.03 1.24 7.46
CA GLN A 4 17.18 1.89 6.80
C GLN A 4 17.38 1.44 5.35
N ASP A 5 16.58 0.46 4.90
CA ASP A 5 16.60 0.01 3.52
C ASP A 5 16.11 1.15 2.61
N PRO A 6 16.82 1.49 1.52
CA PRO A 6 16.41 2.55 0.59
C PRO A 6 15.00 2.36 0.02
N MET A 7 14.49 1.13 -0.03
CA MET A 7 13.16 0.79 -0.53
C MET A 7 12.07 0.86 0.54
N TRP A 8 12.43 0.98 1.83
CA TRP A 8 11.47 1.06 2.93
C TRP A 8 10.44 2.18 2.79
N PRO A 9 10.77 3.39 2.26
CA PRO A 9 9.79 4.42 2.01
C PRO A 9 8.64 3.96 1.09
N ALA A 10 8.91 3.14 0.07
CA ALA A 10 7.90 2.63 -0.84
C ALA A 10 6.95 1.67 -0.13
N VAL A 11 7.48 0.74 0.68
CA VAL A 11 6.67 -0.16 1.53
C VAL A 11 5.73 0.64 2.42
N ARG A 12 6.27 1.66 3.09
CA ARG A 12 5.51 2.50 4.00
C ARG A 12 4.44 3.30 3.26
N GLU A 13 4.72 3.78 2.06
CA GLU A 13 3.75 4.50 1.25
C GLU A 13 2.61 3.58 0.78
N VAL A 14 2.91 2.36 0.33
CA VAL A 14 1.86 1.37 0.00
C VAL A 14 0.96 1.10 1.20
N ALA A 15 1.54 0.86 2.38
CA ALA A 15 0.79 0.65 3.61
C ALA A 15 -0.08 1.88 3.96
N ARG A 16 0.47 3.09 3.83
CA ARG A 16 -0.27 4.34 4.06
C ARG A 16 -1.47 4.47 3.12
N ARG A 17 -1.32 4.11 1.83
CA ARG A 17 -2.40 4.14 0.85
C ARG A 17 -3.51 3.18 1.22
N ILE A 18 -3.18 1.92 1.53
CA ILE A 18 -4.16 0.91 1.99
C ILE A 18 -4.96 1.42 3.19
N LEU A 19 -4.27 2.00 4.16
CA LEU A 19 -4.87 2.44 5.42
C LEU A 19 -5.62 3.79 5.34
N ARG A 20 -5.43 4.59 4.29
CA ARG A 20 -6.00 5.96 4.21
C ARG A 20 -6.97 6.15 3.05
N GLU A 21 -6.66 5.60 1.88
CA GLU A 21 -7.41 5.90 0.66
C GLU A 21 -8.76 5.17 0.65
N ASP A 22 -9.78 5.86 0.15
CA ASP A 22 -11.10 5.28 -0.08
C ASP A 22 -11.19 4.65 -1.48
N SER A 23 -12.22 3.83 -1.70
CA SER A 23 -12.54 3.22 -2.99
C SER A 23 -11.39 2.38 -3.58
N LEU A 24 -10.61 1.75 -2.70
CA LEU A 24 -9.52 0.88 -3.08
C LEU A 24 -10.02 -0.50 -3.53
N VAL A 25 -9.37 -1.02 -4.56
CA VAL A 25 -9.46 -2.41 -5.00
C VAL A 25 -8.07 -3.02 -4.92
N ILE A 26 -7.95 -4.10 -4.13
CA ILE A 26 -6.73 -4.90 -4.03
C ILE A 26 -6.97 -6.17 -4.86
N GLN A 27 -6.21 -6.31 -5.94
CA GLN A 27 -6.23 -7.49 -6.78
C GLN A 27 -5.13 -8.44 -6.31
N ALA A 28 -5.51 -9.60 -5.78
CA ALA A 28 -4.57 -10.56 -5.20
C ALA A 28 -4.97 -12.01 -5.50
N GLY A 29 -3.98 -12.90 -5.44
CA GLY A 29 -4.22 -14.35 -5.51
C GLY A 29 -4.91 -14.89 -4.25
N GLU A 30 -5.50 -16.08 -4.37
CA GLU A 30 -6.24 -16.74 -3.29
C GLU A 30 -5.40 -16.97 -2.01
N SER A 31 -4.08 -17.12 -2.17
CA SER A 31 -3.14 -17.32 -1.06
C SER A 31 -3.10 -16.18 -0.04
N TYR A 32 -3.52 -14.96 -0.42
CA TYR A 32 -3.44 -13.77 0.44
C TYR A 32 -4.77 -13.44 1.12
N MET A 33 -5.86 -14.15 0.79
CA MET A 33 -7.21 -13.80 1.23
C MET A 33 -7.35 -13.74 2.75
N GLN A 34 -6.79 -14.72 3.46
CA GLN A 34 -6.88 -14.78 4.91
C GLN A 34 -6.17 -13.58 5.59
N GLU A 35 -5.03 -13.16 5.05
CA GLU A 35 -4.26 -12.03 5.57
C GLU A 35 -4.95 -10.71 5.25
N LEU A 36 -5.51 -10.58 4.05
CA LEU A 36 -6.30 -9.41 3.64
C LEU A 36 -7.56 -9.24 4.49
N ASP A 37 -8.30 -10.33 4.73
CA ASP A 37 -9.47 -10.30 5.61
C ASP A 37 -9.08 -9.90 7.04
N SER A 38 -7.97 -10.45 7.55
CA SER A 38 -7.44 -10.09 8.88
C SER A 38 -7.02 -8.62 8.95
N LEU A 39 -6.42 -8.09 7.89
CA LEU A 39 -6.05 -6.68 7.79
C LEU A 39 -7.29 -5.78 7.78
N ILE A 40 -8.33 -6.11 7.00
CA ILE A 40 -9.57 -5.34 6.95
C ILE A 40 -10.25 -5.31 8.33
N LEU A 41 -10.27 -6.42 9.05
CA LEU A 41 -10.78 -6.47 10.43
C LEU A 41 -9.96 -5.56 11.36
N ALA A 42 -8.63 -5.63 11.30
CA ALA A 42 -7.75 -4.78 12.09
C ALA A 42 -7.94 -3.29 11.77
N MET A 43 -8.17 -2.94 10.50
CA MET A 43 -8.53 -1.58 10.09
C MET A 43 -9.85 -1.14 10.72
N GLY A 44 -10.86 -2.01 10.74
CA GLY A 44 -12.16 -1.71 11.36
C GLY A 44 -12.07 -1.43 12.85
N ASP A 45 -11.28 -2.22 13.58
CA ASP A 45 -11.04 -2.03 15.01
C ASP A 45 -10.27 -0.73 15.29
N ALA A 46 -9.27 -0.42 14.47
CA ALA A 46 -8.41 0.76 14.66
C ALA A 46 -9.02 2.06 14.13
N GLN A 47 -9.94 2.00 13.16
CA GLN A 47 -10.53 3.16 12.49
C GLN A 47 -12.08 3.16 12.57
N PRO A 48 -12.70 3.34 13.75
CA PRO A 48 -14.16 3.22 13.91
C PRO A 48 -14.99 4.18 13.05
N ALA A 49 -14.40 5.30 12.61
CA ALA A 49 -15.06 6.29 11.76
C ALA A 49 -15.03 5.96 10.26
N ARG A 50 -14.27 4.92 9.85
CA ARG A 50 -14.13 4.54 8.45
C ARG A 50 -15.39 3.84 7.95
N LEU A 51 -15.94 4.34 6.84
CA LEU A 51 -17.21 3.84 6.27
C LEU A 51 -17.02 2.85 5.12
N ALA A 52 -15.85 2.84 4.50
CA ALA A 52 -15.53 1.96 3.37
C ALA A 52 -14.14 1.35 3.56
N PHE A 53 -14.03 0.07 3.25
CA PHE A 53 -12.78 -0.69 3.31
C PHE A 53 -12.37 -1.13 1.90
N PRO A 54 -11.08 -1.47 1.69
CA PRO A 54 -10.63 -2.01 0.41
C PRO A 54 -11.47 -3.21 -0.03
N THR A 55 -11.87 -3.22 -1.30
CA THR A 55 -12.51 -4.38 -1.92
C THR A 55 -11.43 -5.35 -2.42
N ILE A 56 -11.58 -6.62 -2.11
CA ILE A 56 -10.64 -7.65 -2.59
C ILE A 56 -11.18 -8.27 -3.88
N GLN A 57 -10.34 -8.32 -4.91
CA GLN A 57 -10.64 -8.98 -6.17
C GLN A 57 -9.65 -10.11 -6.42
N LEU A 58 -10.16 -11.33 -6.55
CA LEU A 58 -9.33 -12.48 -6.89
C LEU A 58 -8.78 -12.36 -8.31
N THR A 59 -7.48 -12.63 -8.46
CA THR A 59 -6.80 -12.67 -9.76
C THR A 59 -5.88 -13.89 -9.85
N GLN A 60 -5.59 -14.31 -11.09
CA GLN A 60 -4.58 -15.32 -11.40
C GLN A 60 -3.20 -14.71 -11.65
N SER A 61 -3.08 -13.37 -11.53
CA SER A 61 -1.80 -12.67 -11.61
C SER A 61 -0.84 -13.15 -10.51
N SER A 62 0.45 -13.20 -10.84
CA SER A 62 1.50 -13.44 -9.86
C SER A 62 1.79 -12.23 -8.96
N MET A 63 1.22 -11.07 -9.28
CA MET A 63 1.45 -9.79 -8.60
C MET A 63 0.21 -9.31 -7.86
N ILE A 64 0.41 -8.47 -6.85
CA ILE A 64 -0.67 -7.75 -6.18
C ILE A 64 -0.73 -6.34 -6.75
N GLU A 65 -1.91 -5.95 -7.23
CA GLU A 65 -2.18 -4.61 -7.77
C GLU A 65 -3.15 -3.88 -6.85
N ILE A 66 -2.85 -2.61 -6.56
CA ILE A 66 -3.69 -1.75 -5.73
C ILE A 66 -4.14 -0.59 -6.61
N THR A 67 -5.45 -0.50 -6.82
CA THR A 67 -6.07 0.53 -7.66
C THR A 67 -7.11 1.31 -6.88
N GLN A 68 -7.38 2.53 -7.31
CA GLN A 68 -8.44 3.37 -6.75
C GLN A 68 -9.48 3.70 -7.81
N GLN A 69 -10.75 3.50 -7.48
CA GLN A 69 -11.84 3.95 -8.32
C GLN A 69 -12.14 5.43 -8.05
N HIS A 70 -12.03 6.26 -9.08
CA HIS A 70 -12.38 7.67 -9.00
C HIS A 70 -13.73 7.94 -9.69
N PRO A 71 -14.66 8.69 -9.07
CA PRO A 71 -16.00 8.92 -9.65
C PRO A 71 -15.99 9.63 -11.01
N THR A 72 -14.95 10.41 -11.29
CA THR A 72 -14.84 11.22 -12.52
C THR A 72 -13.91 10.64 -13.57
N LEU A 73 -13.14 9.58 -13.25
CA LEU A 73 -12.22 8.96 -14.20
C LEU A 73 -12.86 7.71 -14.81
N LEU A 74 -12.65 7.52 -16.10
CA LEU A 74 -13.16 6.35 -16.83
C LEU A 74 -12.40 5.06 -16.47
N GLN A 75 -11.15 5.20 -16.01
CA GLN A 75 -10.30 4.08 -15.63
C GLN A 75 -9.84 4.25 -14.18
N PRO A 76 -9.68 3.15 -13.42
CA PRO A 76 -9.08 3.19 -12.09
C PRO A 76 -7.67 3.78 -12.15
N VAL A 77 -7.27 4.48 -11.09
CA VAL A 77 -5.89 4.95 -10.92
C VAL A 77 -5.08 3.81 -10.33
N HIS A 78 -3.95 3.49 -10.97
CA HIS A 78 -3.03 2.49 -10.46
C HIS A 78 -2.15 3.11 -9.37
N LEU A 79 -2.31 2.66 -8.12
CA LEU A 79 -1.62 3.24 -6.99
C LEU A 79 -0.34 2.49 -6.65
N ALA A 80 -0.36 1.16 -6.64
CA ALA A 80 0.81 0.40 -6.27
C ALA A 80 0.82 -1.00 -6.86
N ARG A 81 2.04 -1.49 -7.09
CA ARG A 81 2.32 -2.87 -7.52
C ARG A 81 3.31 -3.53 -6.58
N LEU A 82 2.98 -4.74 -6.15
CA LEU A 82 3.89 -5.64 -5.46
C LEU A 82 4.24 -6.80 -6.39
N GLY A 83 5.49 -6.85 -6.83
CA GLY A 83 5.95 -7.87 -7.77
C GLY A 83 7.16 -7.41 -8.60
N THR A 84 7.76 -8.35 -9.32
CA THR A 84 9.01 -8.13 -10.04
C THR A 84 8.86 -7.44 -11.40
N GLU A 85 7.64 -7.32 -11.93
CA GLU A 85 7.43 -6.64 -13.22
C GLU A 85 7.16 -5.15 -13.01
N GLU A 86 7.96 -4.32 -13.68
CA GLU A 86 7.90 -2.87 -13.55
C GLU A 86 6.54 -2.32 -14.03
N PRO A 87 5.85 -1.51 -13.19
CA PRO A 87 4.63 -0.81 -13.57
C PRO A 87 4.95 0.55 -14.22
N GLU A 88 3.90 1.32 -14.49
CA GLU A 88 4.02 2.70 -14.95
C GLU A 88 4.87 3.56 -13.99
N PRO A 89 5.53 4.64 -14.47
CA PRO A 89 6.50 5.41 -13.70
C PRO A 89 5.93 6.14 -12.47
N ASP A 90 4.61 6.31 -12.38
CA ASP A 90 3.88 6.99 -11.30
C ASP A 90 3.29 6.01 -10.26
N VAL A 91 3.39 4.71 -10.51
CA VAL A 91 2.89 3.65 -9.64
C VAL A 91 3.93 3.33 -8.57
N CYS A 92 3.50 3.34 -7.30
CA CYS A 92 4.37 2.98 -6.18
C CYS A 92 4.78 1.51 -6.29
N TRP A 93 6.04 1.25 -6.62
CA TRP A 93 6.50 -0.09 -6.95
C TRP A 93 7.37 -0.70 -5.84
N ILE A 94 7.08 -1.96 -5.51
CA ILE A 94 7.93 -2.78 -4.65
C ILE A 94 8.48 -3.95 -5.50
N PRO A 95 9.70 -3.83 -6.08
CA PRO A 95 10.32 -4.79 -7.01
C PRO A 95 10.83 -6.08 -6.34
N LEU A 96 10.09 -6.61 -5.37
CA LEU A 96 10.40 -7.87 -4.69
C LEU A 96 9.50 -9.00 -5.20
N ALA A 97 9.84 -10.24 -4.84
CA ALA A 97 8.91 -11.34 -4.99
C ALA A 97 7.61 -11.02 -4.24
N THR A 98 6.45 -11.29 -4.85
CA THR A 98 5.15 -10.83 -4.35
C THR A 98 4.88 -11.20 -2.89
N ASN A 99 5.23 -12.42 -2.47
CA ASN A 99 5.11 -12.84 -1.07
C ASN A 99 5.99 -12.00 -0.12
N GLU A 100 7.22 -11.68 -0.52
CA GLU A 100 8.15 -10.89 0.29
C GLU A 100 7.69 -9.43 0.38
N ALA A 101 7.29 -8.85 -0.75
CA ALA A 101 6.73 -7.51 -0.83
C ALA A 101 5.48 -7.39 0.06
N TRP A 102 4.56 -8.34 -0.06
CA TRP A 102 3.33 -8.38 0.72
C TRP A 102 3.59 -8.48 2.22
N ASN A 103 4.49 -9.36 2.66
CA ASN A 103 4.86 -9.48 4.07
C ASN A 103 5.40 -8.16 4.63
N CYS A 104 6.24 -7.45 3.88
CA CYS A 104 6.76 -6.15 4.30
C CYS A 104 5.64 -5.09 4.43
N VAL A 105 4.71 -5.06 3.47
CA VAL A 105 3.58 -4.11 3.48
C VAL A 105 2.61 -4.44 4.61
N LEU A 106 2.31 -5.72 4.83
CA LEU A 106 1.42 -6.18 5.88
C LEU A 106 1.97 -5.83 7.28
N GLU A 107 3.27 -6.06 7.50
CA GLU A 107 3.97 -5.64 8.72
C GLU A 107 3.87 -4.13 8.92
N ALA A 108 4.18 -3.33 7.88
CA ALA A 108 4.07 -1.88 7.93
C ALA A 108 2.64 -1.38 8.20
N CYS A 109 1.62 -2.04 7.64
CA CYS A 109 0.21 -1.75 7.94
C CYS A 109 -0.08 -1.93 9.43
N HIS A 110 0.33 -3.06 10.02
CA HIS A 110 0.11 -3.31 11.44
C HIS A 110 0.88 -2.34 12.34
N GLU A 111 2.13 -1.99 12.00
CA GLU A 111 2.90 -0.97 12.72
C GLU A 111 2.22 0.40 12.69
N LEU A 112 1.72 0.80 11.52
CA LEU A 112 1.00 2.06 11.35
C LEU A 112 -0.31 2.07 12.15
N LEU A 113 -1.12 1.01 12.06
CA LEU A 113 -2.35 0.87 12.85
C LEU A 113 -2.07 0.93 14.35
N ALA A 114 -1.04 0.22 14.83
CA ALA A 114 -0.64 0.23 16.24
C ALA A 114 -0.16 1.62 16.71
N ALA A 115 0.42 2.41 15.81
CA ALA A 115 0.78 3.81 16.05
C ALA A 115 -0.42 4.77 15.96
N GLY A 116 -1.63 4.27 15.67
CA GLY A 116 -2.84 5.06 15.54
C GLY A 116 -2.98 5.76 14.18
N TYR A 117 -2.26 5.33 13.14
CA TYR A 117 -2.42 5.83 11.79
C TYR A 117 -3.65 5.22 11.11
N PRO A 118 -4.39 5.97 10.26
CA PRO A 118 -4.29 7.41 10.05
C PRO A 118 -4.87 8.14 11.27
N GLY A 119 -4.00 8.88 11.95
CA GLY A 119 -4.35 9.63 13.15
C GLY A 119 -4.97 10.98 12.82
N CYS A 120 -4.86 11.94 13.73
CA CYS A 120 -5.28 13.31 13.44
C CYS A 120 -4.41 13.96 12.34
N VAL A 121 -5.03 14.85 11.56
CA VAL A 121 -4.31 15.71 10.60
C VAL A 121 -3.13 16.39 11.31
N GLY A 122 -1.93 16.28 10.74
CA GLY A 122 -0.70 16.84 11.30
C GLY A 122 0.07 16.00 12.32
N CYS A 123 -0.37 14.78 12.70
CA CYS A 123 0.38 13.93 13.64
C CYS A 123 1.56 13.16 13.03
N GLY A 124 1.62 13.03 11.69
CA GLY A 124 2.62 12.18 11.03
C GLY A 124 3.99 12.83 10.80
N GLY A 125 4.16 14.11 11.14
CA GLY A 125 5.40 14.87 10.89
C GLY A 125 5.53 15.42 9.46
N PRO A 126 6.59 16.18 9.15
CA PRO A 126 6.72 16.95 7.91
C PRO A 126 6.60 16.11 6.64
N ASN A 127 7.17 14.91 6.64
CA ASN A 127 7.19 14.02 5.47
C ASN A 127 5.92 13.15 5.34
N SER A 128 4.93 13.32 6.22
CA SER A 128 3.71 12.51 6.18
C SER A 128 2.62 13.05 5.28
N GLU A 129 2.78 14.24 4.72
CA GLU A 129 1.76 14.87 3.87
C GLU A 129 2.28 15.23 2.47
N GLU A 130 3.56 14.95 2.18
CA GLU A 130 4.10 15.14 0.84
C GLU A 130 3.53 14.08 -0.11
N GLU A 131 3.31 14.49 -1.37
CA GLU A 131 2.95 13.56 -2.44
C GLU A 131 4.12 12.61 -2.72
N TRP A 132 3.79 11.35 -3.02
CA TRP A 132 4.78 10.33 -3.35
C TRP A 132 5.46 10.63 -4.68
N ASP A 133 6.79 10.66 -4.68
CA ASP A 133 7.62 10.78 -5.87
C ASP A 133 8.28 9.42 -6.17
N GLU A 134 7.64 8.65 -7.06
CA GLU A 134 8.10 7.33 -7.45
C GLU A 134 9.44 7.37 -8.18
N ALA A 135 9.67 8.37 -9.04
CA ALA A 135 10.92 8.51 -9.77
C ALA A 135 12.10 8.69 -8.80
N LYS A 136 11.95 9.58 -7.81
CA LYS A 136 12.95 9.79 -6.77
C LYS A 136 13.13 8.55 -5.89
N SER A 137 12.07 7.80 -5.61
CA SER A 137 12.17 6.52 -4.88
C SER A 137 13.05 5.52 -5.64
N ARG A 138 12.77 5.31 -6.93
CA ARG A 138 13.55 4.40 -7.81
C ARG A 138 15.02 4.80 -7.93
N GLU A 139 15.31 6.10 -8.02
CA GLU A 139 16.68 6.62 -8.02
C GLU A 139 17.45 6.25 -6.74
N ASN A 140 16.78 6.28 -5.59
CA ASN A 140 17.40 5.98 -4.29
C ASN A 140 17.68 4.48 -4.08
N TRP A 141 16.97 3.57 -4.75
CA TRP A 141 17.17 2.12 -4.55
C TRP A 141 18.58 1.66 -4.92
N ASN A 142 19.17 2.29 -5.94
CA ASN A 142 20.50 1.96 -6.44
C ASN A 142 21.63 2.74 -5.74
N ALA A 143 21.30 3.59 -4.76
CA ALA A 143 22.26 4.45 -4.07
C ALA A 143 22.91 3.80 -2.84
N ALA A 144 22.73 2.49 -2.63
CA ALA A 144 23.26 1.72 -1.49
C ALA A 144 24.48 0.85 -1.83
#